data_AF-A0A4P6KGL2-F1
#
_entry.id   AF-A0A4P6KGL2-F1
#
_cell.length_a   1.000
_cell.length_b   1.000
_cell.length_c   1.000
_cell.angle_alpha   90.00
_cell.angle_beta   90.00
_cell.angle_gamma   90.00
#
_symmetry.space_group_name_H-M   'P 1'
#
loop_
_entity.id
_entity.type
_entity.pdbx_description
1 polymer ?
#
loop_
_entity_poly.entity_id
_entity_poly.type
_entity_poly.pdbx_seq_one_letter_code
_entity_poly.pdbx_strand_id
1 'polypeptide(L)'
;MPDTAITEVGQLVESASLLTIEVFRLGAERKLDAQPSDEGVEIAPKYTLDIDVRDDRSGFRIRLMTEINTPFGDIECGAYAEYEHPGVVLGEESSAAASEFVNNVALMHLLPFVRQSIADITQRVFTAPLLMPIIQRGELEFELEIRSPGSRVDHDS
;
A
#
# COMPACT_ATOMS: atom_id res chain seq x y z
N MET A 1 28.66 -14.34 -2.08
CA MET A 1 28.56 -12.97 -2.61
C MET A 1 27.33 -12.91 -3.49
N PRO A 2 26.43 -11.92 -3.31
CA PRO A 2 26.77 -10.56 -2.89
C PRO A 2 26.16 -10.13 -1.54
N ASP A 3 26.96 -9.45 -0.72
CA ASP A 3 26.57 -8.70 0.48
C ASP A 3 26.58 -7.19 0.16
N THR A 4 26.04 -6.79 -0.99
CA THR A 4 25.97 -5.38 -1.37
C THR A 4 24.57 -4.89 -1.14
N ALA A 5 24.41 -4.05 -0.14
CA ALA A 5 23.15 -3.39 0.14
C ALA A 5 22.79 -2.41 -0.98
N ILE A 6 21.51 -2.35 -1.34
CA ILE A 6 21.02 -1.34 -2.30
C ILE A 6 20.83 -0.03 -1.56
N THR A 7 21.58 0.99 -1.93
CA THR A 7 21.40 2.36 -1.40
C THR A 7 20.80 3.31 -2.44
N GLU A 8 20.67 2.88 -3.69
CA GLU A 8 20.16 3.68 -4.80
C GLU A 8 18.86 3.11 -5.34
N VAL A 9 17.83 3.94 -5.48
CA VAL A 9 16.52 3.51 -6.01
C VAL A 9 16.63 2.91 -7.41
N GLY A 10 17.51 3.42 -8.27
CA GLY A 10 17.65 2.95 -9.65
C GLY A 10 18.01 1.47 -9.73
N GLN A 11 18.91 1.02 -8.84
CA GLN A 11 19.30 -0.38 -8.74
C GLN A 11 18.14 -1.26 -8.25
N LEU A 12 17.32 -0.75 -7.33
CA LEU A 12 16.12 -1.45 -6.86
C LEU A 12 15.07 -1.55 -7.97
N VAL A 13 14.86 -0.49 -8.74
CA VAL A 13 13.93 -0.49 -9.88
C VAL A 13 14.36 -1.46 -10.97
N GLU A 14 15.66 -1.54 -11.28
CA GLU A 14 16.18 -2.43 -12.32
C GLU A 14 16.17 -3.91 -11.90
N SER A 15 16.37 -4.19 -10.61
CA SER A 15 16.45 -5.57 -10.09
C SER A 15 15.12 -6.14 -9.60
N ALA A 16 14.18 -5.29 -9.18
CA ALA A 16 12.89 -5.72 -8.66
C ALA A 16 11.94 -6.14 -9.78
N SER A 17 11.43 -7.36 -9.70
CA SER A 17 10.39 -7.87 -10.60
C SER A 17 9.08 -8.08 -9.85
N LEU A 18 8.00 -7.46 -10.33
CA LEU A 18 6.66 -7.63 -9.75
C LEU A 18 6.17 -9.06 -9.99
N LEU A 19 5.84 -9.76 -8.91
CA LEU A 19 5.34 -11.14 -8.95
C LEU A 19 3.82 -11.20 -8.88
N THR A 20 3.22 -10.46 -7.94
CA THR A 20 1.78 -10.50 -7.72
C THR A 20 1.27 -9.19 -7.15
N ILE A 21 -0.02 -8.92 -7.41
CA ILE A 21 -0.82 -7.92 -6.73
C ILE A 21 -2.10 -8.61 -6.25
N GLU A 22 -2.41 -8.49 -4.98
CA GLU A 22 -3.61 -9.11 -4.38
C GLU A 22 -4.32 -8.14 -3.44
N VAL A 23 -5.66 -8.18 -3.47
CA VAL A 23 -6.52 -7.51 -2.49
C VAL A 23 -6.75 -8.47 -1.33
N PHE A 24 -6.17 -8.18 -0.18
CA PHE A 24 -6.24 -9.02 1.02
C PHE A 24 -7.32 -8.57 2.01
N ARG A 25 -7.83 -7.35 1.87
CA ARG A 25 -8.90 -6.80 2.69
C ARG A 25 -9.85 -5.97 1.85
N LEU A 26 -11.14 -6.21 1.99
CA LEU A 26 -12.18 -5.43 1.34
C LEU A 26 -13.41 -5.42 2.24
N GLY A 27 -13.82 -4.24 2.65
CA GLY A 27 -14.97 -4.04 3.54
C GLY A 27 -15.69 -2.75 3.20
N ALA A 28 -17.01 -2.78 3.28
CA ALA A 28 -17.82 -1.58 3.29
C ALA A 28 -19.03 -1.80 4.21
N GLU A 29 -19.26 -0.84 5.10
CA GLU A 29 -20.36 -0.84 6.05
C GLU A 29 -21.23 0.38 5.81
N ARG A 30 -22.55 0.18 5.72
CA ARG A 30 -23.51 1.28 5.52
C ARG A 30 -24.09 1.74 6.84
N LYS A 31 -24.09 3.05 7.07
CA LYS A 31 -24.80 3.71 8.18
C LYS A 31 -26.26 3.89 7.77
N LEU A 32 -27.20 3.33 8.53
CA LEU A 32 -28.62 3.33 8.17
C LEU A 32 -29.30 4.69 8.35
N ASP A 33 -28.73 5.55 9.19
CA ASP A 33 -29.31 6.83 9.57
C ASP A 33 -29.00 7.97 8.58
N ALA A 34 -28.13 7.73 7.60
CA ALA A 34 -27.73 8.69 6.59
C ALA A 34 -28.17 8.22 5.20
N GLN A 35 -28.84 9.10 4.45
CA GLN A 35 -29.13 8.85 3.04
C GLN A 35 -27.97 9.35 2.18
N PRO A 36 -27.55 8.59 1.15
CA PRO A 36 -26.61 9.09 0.17
C PRO A 36 -27.26 10.31 -0.52
N SER A 37 -26.57 11.46 -0.51
CA SER A 37 -26.96 12.62 -1.31
C SER A 37 -26.57 12.40 -2.76
N ASP A 38 -27.37 12.90 -3.70
CA ASP A 38 -27.01 12.92 -5.14
C ASP A 38 -25.83 13.86 -5.44
N GLU A 39 -25.47 14.73 -4.47
CA GLU A 39 -24.27 15.56 -4.54
C GLU A 39 -23.03 14.72 -4.21
N GLY A 40 -22.03 14.79 -5.10
CA GLY A 40 -20.77 14.05 -4.96
C GLY A 40 -20.12 14.32 -3.61
N VAL A 41 -19.83 13.24 -2.88
CA VAL A 41 -19.26 13.33 -1.53
C VAL A 41 -17.76 13.57 -1.66
N GLU A 42 -17.30 14.67 -1.08
CA GLU A 42 -15.87 14.90 -0.90
C GLU A 42 -15.33 13.87 0.10
N ILE A 43 -14.33 13.11 -0.35
CA ILE A 43 -13.70 12.06 0.43
C ILE A 43 -12.24 12.41 0.71
N ALA A 44 -11.79 12.10 1.93
CA ALA A 44 -10.40 12.18 2.33
C ALA A 44 -9.94 10.76 2.74
N PRO A 45 -9.42 9.96 1.81
CA PRO A 45 -8.91 8.64 2.14
C PRO A 45 -7.70 8.73 3.05
N LYS A 46 -7.65 7.88 4.06
CA LYS A 46 -6.48 7.68 4.90
C LYS A 46 -5.71 6.47 4.38
N TYR A 47 -4.41 6.64 4.18
CA TYR A 47 -3.53 5.60 3.69
C TYR A 47 -2.58 5.14 4.79
N THR A 48 -2.27 3.86 4.83
CA THR A 48 -1.22 3.30 5.68
C THR A 48 -0.42 2.33 4.84
N LEU A 49 0.90 2.47 4.87
CA LEU A 49 1.80 1.68 4.07
C LEU A 49 2.78 0.92 4.96
N ASP A 50 3.03 -0.32 4.59
CA ASP A 50 3.98 -1.20 5.27
C ASP A 50 4.82 -1.98 4.27
N ILE A 51 6.04 -2.34 4.67
CA ILE A 51 6.96 -3.14 3.86
C ILE A 51 7.47 -4.33 4.68
N ASP A 52 7.29 -5.53 4.14
CA ASP A 52 7.89 -6.75 4.69
C ASP A 52 8.99 -7.23 3.75
N VAL A 53 10.16 -7.52 4.28
CA VAL A 53 11.22 -8.22 3.53
C VAL A 53 11.13 -9.71 3.87
N ARG A 54 11.25 -10.58 2.86
CA ARG A 54 11.28 -12.04 3.08
C ARG A 54 12.46 -12.41 3.97
N ASP A 55 12.31 -13.46 4.78
CA ASP A 55 13.38 -13.96 5.67
C ASP A 55 14.66 -14.33 4.91
N ASP A 56 14.52 -14.85 3.70
CA ASP A 56 15.62 -15.20 2.81
C ASP A 56 16.18 -14.01 2.01
N ARG A 57 15.62 -12.80 2.23
CA ARG A 57 15.99 -11.54 1.57
C ARG A 57 15.93 -11.60 0.04
N SER A 58 15.16 -12.54 -0.53
CA SER A 58 15.01 -12.69 -1.98
C SER A 58 13.94 -11.78 -2.59
N GLY A 59 13.19 -11.07 -1.74
CA GLY A 59 12.05 -10.29 -2.15
C GLY A 59 11.43 -9.50 -1.01
N PHE A 60 10.48 -8.66 -1.35
CA PHE A 60 9.74 -7.84 -0.39
C PHE A 60 8.28 -7.69 -0.83
N ARG A 61 7.42 -7.41 0.14
CA ARG A 61 6.00 -7.15 -0.02
C ARG A 61 5.70 -5.75 0.45
N ILE A 62 5.00 -4.98 -0.37
CA ILE A 62 4.50 -3.66 -0.02
C ILE A 62 3.00 -3.76 0.18
N ARG A 63 2.50 -3.35 1.34
CA ARG A 63 1.09 -3.39 1.72
C ARG A 63 0.55 -1.98 1.81
N LEU A 64 -0.52 -1.69 1.07
CA LEU A 64 -1.27 -0.45 1.13
C LEU A 64 -2.66 -0.72 1.72
N MET A 65 -2.92 -0.12 2.87
CA MET A 65 -4.25 -0.02 3.46
C MET A 65 -4.84 1.35 3.14
N THR A 66 -6.12 1.36 2.75
CA THR A 66 -6.91 2.57 2.49
C THR A 66 -8.20 2.49 3.28
N GLU A 67 -8.46 3.53 4.06
CA GLU A 67 -9.66 3.70 4.88
C GLU A 67 -10.38 4.96 4.41
N ILE A 68 -11.68 4.88 4.15
CA ILE A 68 -12.50 6.03 3.76
C ILE A 68 -13.72 6.05 4.69
N ASN A 69 -13.84 7.14 5.45
CA ASN A 69 -14.99 7.38 6.30
C ASN A 69 -15.88 8.41 5.60
N THR A 70 -17.15 8.06 5.39
CA THR A 70 -18.16 8.96 4.83
C THR A 70 -19.34 9.08 5.80
N PRO A 71 -20.24 10.08 5.59
CA PRO A 71 -21.46 10.17 6.36
C PRO A 71 -22.39 8.94 6.23
N PHE A 72 -22.35 8.24 5.09
CA PHE A 72 -23.23 7.11 4.77
C PHE A 72 -22.58 5.74 4.97
N GLY A 73 -21.29 5.68 5.28
CA GLY A 73 -20.63 4.40 5.53
C GLY A 73 -19.12 4.51 5.70
N ASP A 74 -18.54 3.40 6.11
CA ASP A 74 -17.09 3.24 6.25
C ASP A 74 -16.62 2.20 5.24
N ILE A 75 -15.46 2.45 4.63
CA ILE A 75 -14.90 1.60 3.57
C ILE A 75 -13.44 1.32 3.91
N GLU A 76 -13.03 0.08 3.72
CA GLU A 76 -11.65 -0.33 3.85
C GLU A 76 -11.22 -1.20 2.67
N CYS A 77 -10.01 -0.96 2.18
CA CYS A 77 -9.40 -1.75 1.13
C CYS A 77 -7.91 -1.91 1.43
N GLY A 78 -7.45 -3.16 1.46
CA GLY A 78 -6.06 -3.52 1.60
C GLY A 78 -5.58 -4.28 0.37
N ALA A 79 -4.53 -3.79 -0.27
CA ALA A 79 -3.86 -4.47 -1.36
C ALA A 79 -2.35 -4.59 -1.08
N TYR A 80 -1.73 -5.65 -1.58
CA TYR A 80 -0.30 -5.82 -1.51
C TYR A 80 0.31 -6.15 -2.86
N ALA A 81 1.56 -5.75 -3.06
CA ALA A 81 2.38 -6.09 -4.21
C ALA A 81 3.63 -6.82 -3.73
N GLU A 82 3.92 -7.98 -4.31
CA GLU A 82 5.16 -8.71 -4.04
C GLU A 82 6.16 -8.54 -5.16
N TYR A 83 7.40 -8.36 -4.78
CA TYR A 83 8.54 -8.23 -5.67
C TYR A 83 9.59 -9.27 -5.31
N GLU A 84 10.22 -9.86 -6.32
CA GLU A 84 11.50 -10.55 -6.17
C GLU A 84 12.65 -9.63 -6.57
N HIS A 85 13.81 -9.76 -5.93
CA HIS A 85 15.05 -9.12 -6.35
C HIS A 85 16.21 -10.12 -6.25
N PRO A 86 16.49 -10.89 -7.32
CA PRO A 86 17.53 -11.90 -7.27
C PRO A 86 18.92 -11.26 -7.05
N GLY A 87 19.64 -11.75 -6.05
CA GLY A 87 21.05 -11.41 -5.85
C GLY A 87 21.31 -10.05 -5.21
N VAL A 88 20.37 -9.51 -4.44
CA VAL A 88 20.63 -8.33 -3.59
C VAL A 88 19.96 -8.50 -2.24
N VAL A 89 20.33 -7.71 -1.24
CA VAL A 89 19.74 -7.73 0.11
C VAL A 89 19.18 -6.35 0.42
N LEU A 90 17.90 -6.30 0.83
CA LEU A 90 17.32 -5.14 1.47
C LEU A 90 17.61 -5.17 2.96
N GLY A 91 18.40 -4.20 3.43
CA GLY A 91 18.73 -3.99 4.84
C GLY A 91 18.25 -2.62 5.33
N GLU A 92 18.61 -2.27 6.56
CA GLU A 92 18.28 -0.96 7.17
C GLU A 92 18.83 0.20 6.35
N GLU A 93 20.03 0.03 5.79
CA GLU A 93 20.70 0.97 4.90
C GLU A 93 19.96 1.20 3.57
N SER A 94 19.04 0.30 3.20
CA SER A 94 18.21 0.42 2.00
C SER A 94 16.93 1.22 2.23
N SER A 95 16.66 1.67 3.45
CA SER A 95 15.39 2.34 3.81
C SER A 95 15.07 3.56 2.93
N ALA A 96 16.09 4.36 2.57
CA ALA A 96 15.91 5.50 1.68
C ALA A 96 15.52 5.07 0.26
N ALA A 97 16.26 4.11 -0.32
CA ALA A 97 15.98 3.57 -1.64
C ALA A 97 14.62 2.85 -1.70
N ALA A 98 14.25 2.14 -0.65
CA ALA A 98 12.96 1.46 -0.52
C ALA A 98 11.80 2.46 -0.41
N SER A 99 11.95 3.51 0.38
CA SER A 99 10.96 4.60 0.47
C SER A 99 10.75 5.24 -0.90
N GLU A 100 11.83 5.56 -1.61
CA GLU A 100 11.75 6.15 -2.94
C GLU A 100 11.11 5.20 -3.96
N PHE A 101 11.46 3.91 -3.92
CA PHE A 101 10.84 2.88 -4.76
C PHE A 101 9.35 2.76 -4.49
N VAL A 102 8.94 2.75 -3.23
CA VAL A 102 7.54 2.65 -2.84
C VAL A 102 6.75 3.83 -3.38
N ASN A 103 7.22 5.05 -3.12
CA ASN A 103 6.52 6.27 -3.48
C ASN A 103 6.41 6.45 -5.00
N ASN A 104 7.44 6.04 -5.76
CA ASN A 104 7.48 6.27 -7.21
C ASN A 104 6.99 5.09 -8.06
N VAL A 105 7.07 3.86 -7.54
CA VAL A 105 6.77 2.64 -8.31
C VAL A 105 5.63 1.87 -7.67
N ALA A 106 5.77 1.45 -6.41
CA ALA A 106 4.82 0.51 -5.82
C ALA A 106 3.42 1.11 -5.62
N LEU A 107 3.34 2.38 -5.20
CA LEU A 107 2.05 3.07 -5.10
C LEU A 107 1.35 3.16 -6.46
N MET A 108 2.09 3.41 -7.54
CA MET A 108 1.53 3.48 -8.88
C MET A 108 0.99 2.12 -9.36
N HIS A 109 1.56 1.02 -8.88
CA HIS A 109 1.03 -0.32 -9.10
C HIS A 109 -0.21 -0.61 -8.25
N LEU A 110 -0.24 -0.21 -6.97
CA LEU A 110 -1.29 -0.57 -6.02
C LEU A 110 -2.56 0.29 -6.14
N LEU A 111 -2.41 1.60 -6.33
CA LEU A 111 -3.52 2.56 -6.32
C LEU A 111 -4.63 2.23 -7.34
N PRO A 112 -4.34 1.79 -8.58
CA PRO A 112 -5.38 1.40 -9.52
C PRO A 112 -6.28 0.27 -9.01
N PHE A 113 -5.70 -0.73 -8.34
CA PHE A 113 -6.44 -1.89 -7.80
C PHE A 113 -7.28 -1.50 -6.59
N VAL A 114 -6.72 -0.68 -5.69
CA VAL A 114 -7.45 -0.14 -4.54
C VAL A 114 -8.64 0.69 -5.01
N ARG A 115 -8.42 1.61 -5.95
CA ARG A 115 -9.47 2.46 -6.52
C ARG A 115 -10.57 1.65 -7.18
N GLN A 116 -10.22 0.64 -7.98
CA GLN A 116 -11.20 -0.23 -8.63
C GLN A 116 -12.01 -1.05 -7.61
N SER A 117 -11.35 -1.58 -6.59
CA SER A 117 -11.99 -2.40 -5.55
C SER A 117 -12.96 -1.58 -4.71
N ILE A 118 -12.58 -0.35 -4.35
CA ILE A 118 -13.45 0.60 -3.66
C ILE A 118 -14.67 0.96 -4.52
N ALA A 119 -14.47 1.26 -5.81
CA ALA A 119 -15.59 1.55 -6.71
C ALA A 119 -16.56 0.36 -6.82
N ASP A 120 -16.06 -0.88 -6.94
CA ASP A 120 -16.90 -2.08 -7.02
C ASP A 120 -17.68 -2.36 -5.73
N ILE A 121 -17.02 -2.32 -4.56
CA ILE A 121 -17.70 -2.63 -3.28
C ILE A 121 -18.75 -1.57 -2.94
N THR A 122 -18.45 -0.30 -3.18
CA THR A 122 -19.38 0.80 -2.88
C THR A 122 -20.59 0.81 -3.83
N GLN A 123 -20.40 0.45 -5.10
CA GLN A 123 -21.52 0.24 -6.03
C GLN A 123 -22.52 -0.80 -5.51
N ARG A 124 -22.07 -1.82 -4.79
CA ARG A 124 -22.91 -2.89 -4.24
C ARG A 124 -23.55 -2.52 -2.91
N VAL A 125 -22.78 -1.88 -2.01
CA VAL A 125 -23.23 -1.60 -0.64
C VAL A 125 -24.00 -0.29 -0.53
N PHE A 126 -23.59 0.74 -1.30
CA PHE A 126 -24.20 2.07 -1.28
C PHE A 126 -25.04 2.37 -2.52
N THR A 127 -25.13 1.43 -3.47
CA THR A 127 -25.83 1.59 -4.76
C THR A 127 -25.28 2.68 -5.68
N ALA A 128 -24.15 3.30 -5.30
CA ALA A 128 -23.43 4.29 -6.07
C ALA A 128 -21.92 4.04 -5.93
N PRO A 129 -21.14 4.13 -7.03
CA PRO A 129 -19.72 3.88 -6.98
C PRO A 129 -19.01 5.10 -6.39
N LEU A 130 -18.19 4.88 -5.38
CA LEU A 130 -17.31 5.90 -4.83
C LEU A 130 -16.05 5.99 -5.69
N LEU A 131 -15.87 7.12 -6.36
CA LEU A 131 -14.70 7.37 -7.19
C LEU A 131 -13.61 8.02 -6.33
N MET A 132 -12.51 7.31 -6.12
CA MET A 132 -11.33 7.90 -5.49
C MET A 132 -10.74 9.02 -6.37
N PRO A 133 -10.24 10.11 -5.74
CA PRO A 133 -9.52 11.14 -6.49
C PRO A 133 -8.31 10.54 -7.19
N ILE A 134 -7.93 11.16 -8.31
CA ILE A 134 -6.66 10.83 -8.98
C ILE A 134 -5.55 11.38 -8.10
N ILE A 135 -4.71 10.51 -7.58
CA ILE A 135 -3.53 10.87 -6.81
C ILE A 135 -2.39 11.13 -7.78
N GLN A 136 -1.80 12.31 -7.73
CA GLN A 136 -0.61 12.64 -8.51
C GLN A 136 0.65 12.15 -7.81
N ARG A 137 1.69 11.89 -8.59
CA ARG A 137 3.00 11.53 -8.04
C ARG A 137 3.49 12.65 -7.12
N GLY A 138 3.87 12.30 -5.89
CA GLY A 138 4.31 13.25 -4.86
C GLY A 138 3.17 13.82 -3.99
N GLU A 139 1.90 13.51 -4.25
CA GLU A 139 0.80 13.85 -3.33
C GLU A 139 0.71 12.89 -2.14
N LEU A 140 1.24 11.68 -2.29
CA LEU A 140 1.44 10.72 -1.21
C LEU A 140 2.93 10.43 -1.08
N GLU A 141 3.46 10.67 0.12
CA GLU A 141 4.83 10.35 0.50
C GLU A 141 4.81 9.56 1.80
N PHE A 142 5.46 8.40 1.80
CA PHE A 142 5.69 7.57 2.97
C PHE A 142 7.19 7.44 3.21
N GLU A 143 7.59 7.61 4.46
CA GLU A 143 8.91 7.22 4.94
C GLU A 143 8.83 5.80 5.51
N LEU A 144 9.69 4.91 5.02
CA LEU A 144 9.74 3.51 5.45
C LEU A 144 11.03 3.20 6.17
N GLU A 145 10.90 2.43 7.23
CA GLU A 145 12.01 1.82 7.95
C GLU A 145 12.04 0.33 7.61
N ILE A 146 13.08 -0.12 6.89
CA ILE A 146 13.33 -1.56 6.76
C ILE A 146 13.90 -2.04 8.08
N ARG A 147 13.20 -2.95 8.75
CA ARG A 147 13.69 -3.59 9.98
C ARG A 147 14.28 -4.95 9.66
N SER A 148 15.49 -5.20 10.15
CA SER A 148 16.10 -6.53 10.05
C SER A 148 15.25 -7.57 10.82
N PRO A 149 14.97 -8.76 10.25
CA PRO A 149 14.25 -9.81 10.97
C PRO A 149 15.07 -10.23 12.20
N GLY A 150 14.60 -9.86 13.40
CA GLY A 150 15.28 -10.14 14.67
C GLY A 150 15.12 -9.08 15.77
N SER A 151 14.65 -7.87 15.46
CA SER A 151 14.37 -6.83 16.47
C SER A 151 12.97 -6.99 17.07
N ARG A 152 12.74 -8.12 17.76
CA ARG A 152 11.61 -8.31 18.65
C ARG A 152 11.94 -7.59 19.96
N VAL A 153 11.48 -6.34 20.11
CA VAL A 153 11.46 -5.70 21.43
C VAL A 153 10.25 -6.30 22.14
N ASP A 154 10.52 -7.22 23.07
CA ASP A 154 9.55 -7.65 24.06
C ASP A 154 9.12 -6.42 24.85
N HIS A 155 7.96 -5.84 24.52
CA HIS A 155 7.29 -4.92 25.42
C HIS A 155 6.47 -5.75 26.40
N ASP A 156 7.16 -6.39 27.34
CA ASP A 156 6.56 -6.95 28.55
C ASP A 156 7.08 -6.12 29.73
N SER A 157 6.25 -5.19 30.20
CA SER A 157 6.20 -4.61 31.56
C SER A 157 5.09 -3.56 31.63
#